data_AF-A0A9W5WVE0-F1
#
_entry.id   AF-A0A9W5WVE0-F1
#
_cell.length_a   1.000
_cell.length_b   1.000
_cell.length_c   1.000
_cell.angle_alpha   90.00
_cell.angle_beta   90.00
_cell.angle_gamma   90.00
#
_symmetry.space_group_name_H-M   'P 1'
#
loop_
_entity.id
_entity.type
_entity.pdbx_description
1 polymer ?
#
loop_
_entity_poly.entity_id
_entity_poly.type
_entity_poly.pdbx_seq_one_letter_code
_entity_poly.pdbx_strand_id
1 'polypeptide(L)'
;MDEMRAQWEALMGNLENPVDPNKNKSFEDSDVCKMYLVGVCPYDLFENTKHYLGPCSKIHSDELRAKYLEKRKTHYYGYEADTLRFIIPLLEDCDRRVQRGRIRAEDDVACKQTTLDEGTIEEAKRIDAEIEKKMKIANDLGMKGEVEESFKVLEEAELLKKNKLEMLERAGETSYQSRIKPCDICGALLSASDTDRRLTEHYSGKIHVSYQKLRDMSKLLNEYIKEHKPEGSRRGNDRSTSRSYGPRKPVNRGYTRNSRSRSSSRSHSYSSGKSNRRRSRSRDRYSRRR
;
A
#
# COMPACT_ATOMS: atom_id res chain seq x y z
N MET A 1 50.40 33.42 6.60
CA MET A 1 49.22 34.30 6.71
C MET A 1 48.63 34.61 5.34
N ASP A 2 49.45 34.71 4.29
CA ASP A 2 48.98 35.02 2.92
C ASP A 2 48.28 33.85 2.21
N GLU A 3 48.63 32.59 2.52
CA GLU A 3 47.95 31.42 1.94
C GLU A 3 46.50 31.29 2.39
N MET A 4 46.20 31.59 3.66
CA MET A 4 44.82 31.60 4.17
C MET A 4 44.00 32.73 3.54
N ARG A 5 44.62 33.88 3.27
CA ARG A 5 43.97 35.01 2.58
C ARG A 5 43.74 34.68 1.10
N ALA A 6 44.68 34.03 0.42
CA ALA A 6 44.53 33.56 -0.95
C ALA A 6 43.47 32.45 -1.10
N GLN A 7 43.36 31.54 -0.12
CA GLN A 7 42.29 30.55 -0.08
C GLN A 7 40.92 31.21 0.14
N TRP A 8 40.86 32.24 1.00
CA TRP A 8 39.65 33.03 1.21
C TRP A 8 39.24 33.83 -0.02
N GLU A 9 40.21 34.45 -0.70
CA GLU A 9 40.00 35.26 -1.90
C GLU A 9 39.61 34.40 -3.10
N ALA A 10 40.15 33.16 -3.22
CA ALA A 10 39.70 32.18 -4.20
C ALA A 10 38.28 31.66 -3.91
N LEU A 11 37.90 31.53 -2.62
CA LEU A 11 36.54 31.16 -2.21
C LEU A 11 35.52 32.30 -2.40
N MET A 12 35.92 33.55 -2.16
CA MET A 12 35.08 34.74 -2.31
C MET A 12 34.99 35.20 -3.77
N GLY A 13 36.07 35.11 -4.55
CA GLY A 13 36.10 35.45 -5.98
C GLY A 13 35.26 34.50 -6.85
N ASN A 14 35.12 33.23 -6.43
CA ASN A 14 34.18 32.29 -7.04
C ASN A 14 32.71 32.53 -6.63
N LEU A 15 32.46 33.37 -5.62
CA LEU A 15 31.11 33.73 -5.15
C LEU A 15 30.60 35.04 -5.78
N GLU A 16 31.48 35.87 -6.33
CA GLU A 16 31.12 37.18 -6.89
C GLU A 16 30.57 37.13 -8.33
N ASN A 17 30.63 35.98 -9.01
CA ASN A 17 29.90 35.79 -10.26
C ASN A 17 29.41 34.34 -10.46
N PRO A 18 28.37 33.87 -9.72
CA PRO A 18 27.33 33.15 -10.42
C PRO A 18 26.60 34.20 -11.25
N VAL A 19 26.85 34.24 -12.56
CA VAL A 19 25.81 34.73 -13.46
C VAL A 19 24.64 33.78 -13.23
N ASP A 20 23.76 34.14 -12.29
CA ASP A 20 22.56 33.37 -11.98
C ASP A 20 21.82 33.16 -13.31
N PRO A 21 21.76 31.95 -13.88
CA PRO A 21 20.95 31.70 -15.07
C PRO A 21 19.46 31.87 -14.78
N ASN A 22 19.11 32.20 -13.53
CA ASN A 22 17.78 32.41 -12.98
C ASN A 22 17.30 33.87 -13.01
N LYS A 23 18.17 34.87 -13.25
CA LYS A 23 17.74 36.28 -13.16
C LYS A 23 16.76 36.72 -14.24
N ASN A 24 16.69 36.01 -15.37
CA ASN A 24 15.84 36.38 -16.52
C ASN A 24 14.87 35.28 -16.97
N LYS A 25 14.59 34.25 -16.14
CA LYS A 25 13.63 33.19 -16.50
C LYS A 25 12.24 33.50 -15.94
N SER A 26 11.21 33.29 -16.76
CA SER A 26 9.81 33.49 -16.39
C SER A 26 9.28 32.26 -15.65
N PHE A 27 8.27 32.46 -14.81
CA PHE A 27 7.55 31.39 -14.10
C PHE A 27 6.80 30.43 -15.05
N GLU A 28 6.64 30.82 -16.32
CA GLU A 28 5.97 30.04 -17.36
C GLU A 28 6.93 29.15 -18.17
N ASP A 29 8.24 29.32 -17.99
CA ASP A 29 9.24 28.58 -18.76
C ASP A 29 9.20 27.08 -18.44
N SER A 30 9.34 26.25 -19.47
CA SER A 30 9.29 24.78 -19.34
C SER A 30 10.42 24.20 -18.48
N ASP A 31 11.51 24.95 -18.30
CA ASP A 31 12.65 24.59 -17.47
C ASP A 31 12.35 24.67 -15.98
N VAL A 32 11.33 25.43 -15.58
CA VAL A 32 10.98 25.64 -14.17
C VAL A 32 10.10 24.49 -13.67
N CYS A 33 10.41 24.01 -12.46
CA CYS A 33 9.64 22.93 -11.87
C CYS A 33 8.27 23.43 -11.40
N LYS A 34 7.25 23.20 -12.23
CA LYS A 34 5.84 23.47 -11.89
C LYS A 34 5.41 22.83 -10.55
N MET A 35 5.96 21.66 -10.24
CA MET A 35 5.71 20.96 -8.96
C MET A 35 6.21 21.75 -7.76
N TYR A 36 7.39 22.37 -7.89
CA TYR A 36 8.03 23.16 -6.85
C TYR A 36 7.33 24.52 -6.66
N LEU A 37 6.84 25.14 -7.74
CA LEU A 37 6.07 26.39 -7.65
C LEU A 37 4.80 26.23 -6.82
N VAL A 38 4.12 25.10 -6.97
CA VAL A 38 2.87 24.80 -6.27
C VAL A 38 3.11 24.40 -4.81
N GLY A 39 4.28 23.85 -4.49
CA GLY A 39 4.61 23.44 -3.14
C GLY A 39 6.02 22.88 -3.01
N VAL A 40 6.13 21.55 -2.92
CA VAL A 40 7.42 20.87 -2.81
C VAL A 40 7.53 19.82 -3.90
N CYS A 41 8.70 19.75 -4.52
CA CYS A 41 8.98 18.78 -5.55
C CYS A 41 9.15 17.38 -4.92
N PRO A 42 8.43 16.34 -5.40
CA PRO A 42 8.61 14.98 -4.88
C PRO A 42 10.02 14.41 -5.09
N TYR A 43 10.74 14.86 -6.11
CA TYR A 43 12.12 14.43 -6.38
C TYR A 43 13.09 14.88 -5.27
N ASP A 44 12.90 16.10 -4.76
CA ASP A 44 13.70 16.70 -3.68
C ASP A 44 13.34 16.08 -2.32
N LEU A 45 12.05 15.83 -2.08
CA LEU A 45 11.55 15.19 -0.85
C LEU A 45 12.17 13.81 -0.56
N PHE A 46 12.63 13.10 -1.58
CA PHE A 46 13.17 11.74 -1.46
C PHE A 46 14.68 11.66 -1.64
N GLU A 47 15.40 12.79 -1.59
CA GLU A 47 16.86 12.79 -1.66
C GLU A 47 17.49 11.90 -0.58
N ASN A 48 18.40 11.00 -1.02
CA ASN A 48 19.08 10.01 -0.18
C ASN A 48 18.14 9.00 0.51
N THR A 49 16.92 8.84 0.03
CA THR A 49 16.00 7.81 0.52
C THR A 49 15.87 6.66 -0.47
N LYS A 50 15.31 5.54 0.00
CA LYS A 50 15.01 4.36 -0.83
C LYS A 50 14.05 4.68 -2.00
N HIS A 51 13.32 5.78 -1.94
CA HIS A 51 12.32 6.22 -2.92
C HIS A 51 12.84 7.29 -3.88
N TYR A 52 14.17 7.46 -3.94
CA TYR A 52 14.78 8.46 -4.80
C TYR A 52 14.53 8.19 -6.28
N LEU A 53 13.91 9.14 -6.97
CA LEU A 53 13.59 9.07 -8.41
C LEU A 53 14.67 9.72 -9.29
N GLY A 54 15.77 10.21 -8.68
CA GLY A 54 16.80 10.99 -9.35
C GLY A 54 16.72 12.50 -9.05
N PRO A 55 17.75 13.27 -9.43
CA PRO A 55 17.75 14.71 -9.23
C PRO A 55 16.72 15.35 -10.15
N CYS A 56 16.08 16.43 -9.68
CA CYS A 56 15.11 17.12 -10.52
C CYS A 56 15.83 17.77 -11.72
N SER A 57 15.41 17.45 -12.94
CA SER A 57 15.95 18.07 -14.16
C SER A 57 15.48 19.52 -14.36
N LYS A 58 14.61 20.02 -13.47
CA LYS A 58 13.96 21.32 -13.57
C LYS A 58 14.49 22.24 -12.48
N ILE A 59 14.48 23.53 -12.76
CA ILE A 59 15.00 24.56 -11.87
C ILE A 59 14.03 24.73 -10.69
N HIS A 60 14.58 24.66 -9.48
CA HIS A 60 13.92 25.02 -8.23
C HIS A 60 14.41 26.41 -7.81
N SER A 61 13.51 27.38 -7.77
CA SER A 61 13.82 28.75 -7.30
C SER A 61 12.66 29.26 -6.45
N ASP A 62 12.98 29.68 -5.23
CA ASP A 62 12.00 30.21 -4.28
C ASP A 62 11.44 31.58 -4.71
N GLU A 63 12.22 32.37 -5.43
CA GLU A 63 11.78 33.67 -5.96
C GLU A 63 10.63 33.50 -6.97
N LEU A 64 10.75 32.50 -7.86
CA LEU A 64 9.71 32.19 -8.84
C LEU A 64 8.46 31.63 -8.17
N ARG A 65 8.64 30.85 -7.09
CA ARG A 65 7.53 30.33 -6.27
C ARG A 65 6.73 31.47 -5.64
N ALA A 66 7.39 32.47 -5.06
CA ALA A 66 6.71 33.63 -4.48
C ALA A 66 5.89 34.40 -5.54
N LYS A 67 6.50 34.70 -6.70
CA LYS A 67 5.82 35.33 -7.84
C LYS A 67 4.62 34.52 -8.33
N TYR A 68 4.74 33.20 -8.38
CA TYR A 68 3.64 32.31 -8.75
C TYR A 68 2.51 32.32 -7.71
N LEU A 69 2.81 32.31 -6.41
CA LEU A 69 1.79 32.34 -5.36
C LEU A 69 0.97 33.64 -5.36
N GLU A 70 1.58 34.77 -5.72
CA GLU A 70 0.87 36.03 -5.93
C GLU A 70 -0.07 35.95 -7.14
N LYS A 71 0.44 35.47 -8.29
CA LYS A 71 -0.35 35.32 -9.52
C LYS A 71 -1.43 34.25 -9.43
N ARG A 72 -1.20 33.20 -8.64
CA ARG A 72 -2.14 32.09 -8.39
C ARG A 72 -3.45 32.60 -7.78
N LYS A 73 -3.42 33.66 -6.97
CA LYS A 73 -4.64 34.29 -6.43
C LYS A 73 -5.47 34.97 -7.51
N THR A 74 -4.85 35.38 -8.61
CA THR A 74 -5.49 36.15 -9.69
C THR A 74 -5.90 35.28 -10.87
N HIS A 75 -5.17 34.20 -11.17
CA HIS A 75 -5.41 33.36 -12.34
C HIS A 75 -5.09 31.88 -12.06
N TYR A 76 -5.95 30.99 -12.52
CA TYR A 76 -5.78 29.54 -12.41
C TYR A 76 -4.95 29.01 -13.59
N TYR A 77 -3.72 28.56 -13.32
CA TYR A 77 -2.77 28.06 -14.33
C TYR A 77 -2.86 26.54 -14.56
N GLY A 78 -3.58 25.80 -13.72
CA GLY A 78 -3.75 24.35 -13.85
C GLY A 78 -2.53 23.51 -13.47
N TYR A 79 -1.44 24.15 -13.02
CA TYR A 79 -0.26 23.44 -12.54
C TYR A 79 -0.57 22.54 -11.34
N GLU A 80 -1.56 22.90 -10.52
CA GLU A 80 -2.02 22.09 -9.39
C GLU A 80 -2.58 20.75 -9.86
N ALA A 81 -3.31 20.72 -10.97
CA ALA A 81 -3.87 19.48 -11.51
C ALA A 81 -2.76 18.55 -12.03
N ASP A 82 -1.75 19.11 -12.70
CA ASP A 82 -0.57 18.35 -13.13
C ASP A 82 0.21 17.80 -11.93
N THR A 83 0.31 18.60 -10.85
CA THR A 83 0.97 18.12 -9.63
C THR A 83 0.25 16.96 -8.98
N LEU A 84 -1.08 17.01 -8.89
CA LEU A 84 -1.86 15.91 -8.34
C LEU A 84 -1.75 14.64 -9.17
N ARG A 85 -1.73 14.75 -10.51
CA ARG A 85 -1.56 13.58 -11.39
C ARG A 85 -0.26 12.83 -11.12
N PHE A 86 0.79 13.52 -10.70
CA PHE A 86 2.07 12.90 -10.35
C PHE A 86 2.09 12.39 -8.90
N ILE A 87 1.47 13.10 -7.96
CA ILE A 87 1.46 12.73 -6.54
C ILE A 87 0.53 11.53 -6.25
N ILE A 88 -0.61 11.43 -6.95
CA ILE A 88 -1.60 10.36 -6.71
C ILE A 88 -0.99 8.96 -6.84
N PRO A 89 -0.27 8.59 -7.93
CA PRO A 89 0.36 7.28 -8.04
C PRO A 89 1.35 6.98 -6.91
N LEU A 90 2.11 7.99 -6.45
CA LEU A 90 3.07 7.82 -5.34
C LEU A 90 2.37 7.55 -4.00
N LEU A 91 1.20 8.17 -3.77
CA LEU A 91 0.37 7.90 -2.60
C LEU A 91 -0.31 6.53 -2.69
N GLU A 92 -0.85 6.17 -3.86
CA GLU A 92 -1.43 4.84 -4.10
C GLU A 92 -0.40 3.72 -3.90
N ASP A 93 0.85 3.94 -4.32
CA ASP A 93 1.96 3.02 -4.05
C ASP A 93 2.24 2.87 -2.55
N CYS A 94 2.19 3.98 -1.81
CA CYS A 94 2.32 3.94 -0.35
C CYS A 94 1.14 3.17 0.28
N ASP A 95 -0.08 3.48 -0.12
CA ASP A 95 -1.29 2.84 0.40
C ASP A 95 -1.31 1.34 0.07
N ARG A 96 -0.87 0.93 -1.13
CA ARG A 96 -0.65 -0.49 -1.48
C ARG A 96 0.40 -1.16 -0.60
N ARG A 97 1.41 -0.43 -0.13
CA ARG A 97 2.42 -0.95 0.80
C ARG A 97 1.84 -1.07 2.21
N VAL A 98 1.05 -0.10 2.67
CA VAL A 98 0.32 -0.16 3.94
C VAL A 98 -0.65 -1.34 3.95
N GLN A 99 -1.44 -1.53 2.90
CA GLN A 99 -2.37 -2.65 2.77
C GLN A 99 -1.66 -4.00 2.79
N ARG A 100 -0.56 -4.15 2.04
CA ARG A 100 0.27 -5.36 2.13
C ARG A 100 0.87 -5.57 3.52
N GLY A 101 1.28 -4.50 4.19
CA GLY A 101 1.77 -4.56 5.55
C GLY A 101 0.67 -4.98 6.54
N ARG A 102 -0.57 -4.54 6.30
CA ARG A 102 -1.73 -4.90 7.10
C ARG A 102 -2.10 -6.36 6.92
N ILE A 103 -2.14 -6.86 5.69
CA ILE A 103 -2.37 -8.28 5.41
C ILE A 103 -1.29 -9.13 6.08
N ARG A 104 -0.01 -8.74 5.99
CA ARG A 104 1.07 -9.45 6.71
C ARG A 104 0.92 -9.42 8.22
N ALA A 105 0.50 -8.28 8.78
CA ALA A 105 0.24 -8.16 10.22
C ALA A 105 -0.94 -9.05 10.66
N GLU A 106 -1.99 -9.12 9.85
CA GLU A 106 -3.15 -9.99 10.07
C GLU A 106 -2.77 -11.47 9.91
N ASP A 107 -2.00 -11.82 8.89
CA ASP A 107 -1.45 -13.17 8.69
C ASP A 107 -0.52 -13.58 9.83
N ASP A 108 0.36 -12.69 10.31
CA ASP A 108 1.21 -12.95 11.47
C ASP A 108 0.40 -13.16 12.75
N VAL A 109 -0.71 -12.43 12.93
CA VAL A 109 -1.62 -12.62 14.05
C VAL A 109 -2.42 -13.92 13.90
N ALA A 110 -2.90 -14.24 12.71
CA ALA A 110 -3.62 -15.48 12.44
C ALA A 110 -2.70 -16.70 12.64
N CYS A 111 -1.48 -16.63 12.11
CA CYS A 111 -0.46 -17.66 12.28
C CYS A 111 -0.06 -17.76 13.77
N LYS A 112 0.12 -16.65 14.48
CA LYS A 112 0.41 -16.68 15.94
C LYS A 112 -0.76 -17.10 16.82
N GLN A 113 -2.00 -16.85 16.41
CA GLN A 113 -3.18 -17.40 17.09
C GLN A 113 -3.29 -18.91 16.89
N THR A 114 -2.83 -19.44 15.75
CA THR A 114 -2.65 -20.88 15.57
C THR A 114 -1.41 -21.44 16.28
N THR A 115 -0.44 -20.59 16.65
CA THR A 115 0.76 -20.95 17.43
C THR A 115 0.76 -20.32 18.83
N LEU A 116 -0.37 -20.29 19.54
CA LEU A 116 -0.25 -20.56 20.96
C LEU A 116 0.39 -21.95 21.01
N ASP A 117 1.62 -22.06 21.55
CA ASP A 117 2.42 -23.28 21.50
C ASP A 117 1.50 -24.48 21.77
N GLU A 118 1.46 -25.48 20.87
CA GLU A 118 0.67 -26.70 21.09
C GLU A 118 0.92 -27.26 22.49
N GLY A 119 2.17 -27.15 22.98
CA GLY A 119 2.54 -27.46 24.35
C GLY A 119 1.81 -26.65 25.44
N THR A 120 1.62 -25.34 25.27
CA THR A 120 0.84 -24.52 26.22
C THR A 120 -0.65 -24.86 26.20
N ILE A 121 -1.19 -25.24 25.03
CA ILE A 121 -2.57 -25.70 24.90
C ILE A 121 -2.75 -27.08 25.55
N GLU A 122 -1.79 -27.99 25.35
CA GLU A 122 -1.78 -29.33 25.94
C GLU A 122 -1.62 -29.25 27.48
N GLU A 123 -0.73 -28.39 27.97
CA GLU A 123 -0.52 -28.14 29.40
C GLU A 123 -1.79 -27.52 30.03
N ALA A 124 -2.44 -26.56 29.35
CA ALA A 124 -3.70 -25.98 29.80
C ALA A 124 -4.82 -27.03 29.89
N LYS A 125 -4.93 -27.92 28.89
CA LYS A 125 -5.88 -29.05 28.92
C LYS A 125 -5.56 -30.06 30.03
N ARG A 126 -4.28 -30.31 30.31
CA ARG A 126 -3.85 -31.18 31.41
C ARG A 126 -4.25 -30.60 32.76
N ILE A 127 -4.02 -29.30 32.96
CA ILE A 127 -4.44 -28.58 34.18
C ILE A 127 -5.97 -28.60 34.30
N ASP A 128 -6.72 -28.44 33.21
CA ASP A 128 -8.19 -28.56 33.21
C ASP A 128 -8.67 -29.96 33.63
N ALA A 129 -8.03 -31.01 33.12
CA ALA A 129 -8.36 -32.38 33.51
C ALA A 129 -8.05 -32.65 34.99
N GLU A 130 -7.01 -32.02 35.54
CA GLU A 130 -6.66 -32.12 36.95
C GLU A 130 -7.64 -31.34 37.85
N ILE A 131 -8.04 -30.13 37.42
CA ILE A 131 -9.11 -29.35 38.07
C ILE A 131 -10.41 -30.14 38.09
N GLU A 132 -10.79 -30.79 36.99
CA GLU A 132 -12.04 -31.56 36.92
C GLU A 132 -12.02 -32.78 37.84
N LYS A 133 -10.86 -33.46 37.96
CA LYS A 133 -10.68 -34.55 38.92
C LYS A 133 -10.79 -34.08 40.36
N LYS A 134 -10.10 -32.98 40.73
CA LYS A 134 -10.19 -32.41 42.09
C LYS A 134 -11.60 -31.91 42.41
N MET A 135 -12.29 -31.32 41.44
CA MET A 135 -13.70 -30.92 41.59
C MET A 135 -14.63 -32.10 41.83
N LYS A 136 -14.43 -33.25 41.15
CA LYS A 136 -15.21 -34.47 41.40
C LYS A 136 -14.99 -34.99 42.83
N ILE A 137 -13.73 -35.05 43.27
CA ILE A 137 -13.38 -35.47 44.63
C ILE A 137 -13.98 -34.53 45.68
N ALA A 138 -13.93 -33.21 45.47
CA ALA A 138 -14.54 -32.23 46.36
C ALA A 138 -16.07 -32.40 46.46
N ASN A 139 -16.75 -32.68 45.34
CA ASN A 139 -18.19 -32.95 45.33
C ASN A 139 -18.52 -34.25 46.09
N ASP A 140 -17.76 -35.33 45.90
CA ASP A 140 -18.00 -36.61 46.58
C ASP A 140 -17.78 -36.50 48.10
N LEU A 141 -16.76 -35.75 48.54
CA LEU A 141 -16.53 -35.46 49.97
C LEU A 141 -17.62 -34.56 50.55
N GLY A 142 -18.10 -33.58 49.77
CA GLY A 142 -19.25 -32.76 50.14
C GLY A 142 -20.53 -33.57 50.33
N MET A 143 -20.78 -34.57 49.46
CA MET A 143 -21.92 -35.49 49.60
C MET A 143 -21.81 -36.41 50.82
N LYS A 144 -20.59 -36.76 51.24
CA LYS A 144 -20.33 -37.56 52.46
C LYS A 144 -20.43 -36.73 53.76
N GLY A 145 -20.53 -35.40 53.66
CA GLY A 145 -20.65 -34.50 54.81
C GLY A 145 -19.31 -34.08 55.43
N GLU A 146 -18.18 -34.41 54.79
CA GLU A 146 -16.83 -34.01 55.23
C GLU A 146 -16.51 -32.61 54.69
N VAL A 147 -17.17 -31.62 55.29
CA VAL A 147 -17.17 -30.22 54.81
C VAL A 147 -15.76 -29.61 54.85
N GLU A 148 -14.99 -29.80 55.92
CA GLU A 148 -13.63 -29.23 56.04
C GLU A 148 -12.65 -29.77 55.00
N GLU A 149 -12.71 -31.07 54.68
CA GLU A 149 -11.84 -31.67 53.66
C GLU A 149 -12.25 -31.26 52.25
N SER A 150 -13.55 -31.13 52.00
CA SER A 150 -14.06 -30.63 50.72
C SER A 150 -13.59 -29.21 50.40
N PHE A 151 -13.52 -28.32 51.41
CA PHE A 151 -13.04 -26.95 51.24
C PHE A 151 -11.54 -26.89 50.90
N LYS A 152 -10.71 -27.75 51.51
CA LYS A 152 -9.27 -27.81 51.20
C LYS A 152 -9.02 -28.24 49.75
N VAL A 153 -9.72 -29.27 49.28
CA VAL A 153 -9.60 -29.75 47.88
C VAL A 153 -10.09 -28.70 46.89
N LEU A 154 -11.12 -27.92 47.25
CA LEU A 154 -11.64 -26.82 46.43
C LEU A 154 -10.66 -25.65 46.35
N GLU A 155 -10.02 -25.27 47.45
CA GLU A 155 -8.98 -24.23 47.49
C GLU A 155 -7.77 -24.62 46.60
N GLU A 156 -7.35 -25.88 46.63
CA GLU A 156 -6.32 -26.39 45.72
C GLU A 156 -6.73 -26.32 44.24
N ALA A 157 -8.01 -26.58 43.93
CA ALA A 157 -8.54 -26.45 42.57
C ALA A 157 -8.60 -24.98 42.11
N GLU A 158 -8.89 -24.04 43.01
CA GLU A 158 -8.85 -22.61 42.72
C GLU A 158 -7.42 -22.09 42.50
N LEU A 159 -6.45 -22.57 43.27
CA LEU A 159 -5.02 -22.28 43.05
C LEU A 159 -4.56 -22.77 41.67
N LEU A 160 -4.95 -23.98 41.26
CA LEU A 160 -4.65 -24.50 39.93
C LEU A 160 -5.30 -23.66 38.82
N LYS A 161 -6.53 -23.15 39.02
CA LYS A 161 -7.17 -22.22 38.08
C LYS A 161 -6.43 -20.90 37.97
N LYS A 162 -5.96 -20.33 39.08
CA LYS A 162 -5.16 -19.10 39.08
C LYS A 162 -3.84 -19.30 38.35
N ASN A 163 -3.12 -20.39 38.64
CA ASN A 163 -1.88 -20.73 37.96
C ASN A 163 -2.07 -20.93 36.45
N LYS A 164 -3.19 -21.56 36.04
CA LYS A 164 -3.56 -21.69 34.61
C LYS A 164 -3.72 -20.32 33.95
N LEU A 165 -4.42 -19.39 34.61
CA LEU A 165 -4.69 -18.07 34.07
C LEU A 165 -3.40 -17.26 33.92
N GLU A 166 -2.51 -17.31 34.91
CA GLU A 166 -1.20 -16.66 34.89
C GLU A 166 -0.28 -17.26 33.80
N MET A 167 -0.31 -18.60 33.61
CA MET A 167 0.43 -19.24 32.52
C MET A 167 -0.07 -18.81 31.13
N LEU A 168 -1.39 -18.70 30.96
CA LEU A 168 -2.00 -18.24 29.71
C LEU A 168 -1.70 -16.76 29.43
N GLU A 169 -1.71 -15.91 30.47
CA GLU A 169 -1.33 -14.50 30.34
C GLU A 169 0.14 -14.36 29.94
N ARG A 170 1.04 -15.10 30.59
CA ARG A 170 2.48 -15.06 30.29
C ARG A 170 2.80 -15.59 28.88
N ALA A 171 2.09 -16.62 28.43
CA ALA A 171 2.17 -17.11 27.05
C ALA A 171 1.59 -16.08 26.05
N GLY A 172 0.54 -15.37 26.44
CA GLY A 172 -0.02 -14.25 25.70
C GLY A 172 0.99 -13.11 25.51
N GLU A 173 1.65 -12.66 26.58
CA GLU A 173 2.64 -11.56 26.61
C GLU A 173 3.82 -11.76 25.66
N THR A 174 4.40 -12.96 25.63
CA THR A 174 5.46 -13.31 24.69
C THR A 174 4.99 -13.18 23.24
N SER A 175 3.71 -13.48 22.98
CA SER A 175 3.09 -13.35 21.67
C SER A 175 2.81 -11.89 21.28
N TYR A 176 2.60 -10.97 22.22
CA TYR A 176 2.34 -9.56 21.95
C TYR A 176 3.58 -8.79 21.52
N GLN A 177 4.76 -9.11 22.07
CA GLN A 177 6.03 -8.45 21.74
C GLN A 177 6.48 -8.69 20.29
N SER A 178 5.94 -9.74 19.65
CA SER A 178 6.25 -10.09 18.26
C SER A 178 5.18 -9.63 17.28
N ARG A 179 4.15 -8.89 17.71
CA ARG A 179 3.09 -8.43 16.80
C ARG A 179 3.57 -7.20 16.06
N ILE A 180 3.55 -7.29 14.74
CA ILE A 180 3.97 -6.21 13.86
C ILE A 180 2.74 -5.39 13.48
N LYS A 181 2.85 -4.07 13.51
CA LYS A 181 1.85 -3.12 13.01
C LYS A 181 2.46 -2.26 11.91
N PRO A 182 1.80 -2.10 10.75
CA PRO A 182 2.25 -1.16 9.74
C PRO A 182 1.99 0.29 10.18
N CYS A 183 2.86 1.22 9.80
CA CYS A 183 2.60 2.65 9.88
C CYS A 183 1.75 3.11 8.69
N ASP A 184 0.64 3.80 8.97
CA ASP A 184 -0.33 4.24 7.97
C ASP A 184 0.21 5.29 6.99
N ILE A 185 1.29 6.00 7.35
CA ILE A 185 1.82 7.10 6.56
C ILE A 185 2.85 6.63 5.55
N CYS A 186 3.83 5.83 5.98
CA CYS A 186 4.98 5.42 5.15
C CYS A 186 5.03 3.91 4.83
N GLY A 187 4.12 3.11 5.38
CA GLY A 187 4.02 1.67 5.13
C GLY A 187 5.23 0.87 5.64
N ALA A 188 5.93 1.37 6.66
CA ALA A 188 6.96 0.61 7.36
C ALA A 188 6.31 -0.30 8.41
N LEU A 189 6.92 -1.43 8.70
CA LEU A 189 6.47 -2.37 9.71
C LEU A 189 7.16 -2.04 11.04
N LEU A 190 6.38 -1.75 12.08
CA LEU A 190 6.84 -1.49 13.45
C LEU A 190 6.41 -2.63 14.37
N SER A 191 7.14 -2.88 15.44
CA SER A 191 6.68 -3.82 16.46
C SER A 191 5.69 -3.12 17.40
N ALA A 192 4.69 -3.84 17.88
CA ALA A 192 3.74 -3.35 18.88
C ALA A 192 4.40 -3.05 20.23
N SER A 193 5.57 -3.64 20.50
CA SER A 193 6.40 -3.42 21.68
C SER A 193 7.57 -2.46 21.45
N ASP A 194 7.58 -1.71 20.34
CA ASP A 194 8.66 -0.77 20.08
C ASP A 194 8.70 0.34 21.15
N THR A 195 9.91 0.72 21.55
CA THR A 195 10.14 1.80 22.52
C THR A 195 9.83 3.17 21.90
N ASP A 196 9.37 4.11 22.72
CA ASP A 196 9.04 5.47 22.27
C ASP A 196 10.20 6.15 21.53
N ARG A 197 11.44 5.90 21.95
CA ARG A 197 12.63 6.42 21.26
C ARG A 197 12.69 5.96 19.80
N ARG A 198 12.41 4.68 19.52
CA ARG A 198 12.41 4.14 18.15
C ARG A 198 11.25 4.68 17.32
N LEU A 199 10.08 4.88 17.95
CA LEU A 199 8.94 5.53 17.33
C LEU A 199 9.27 6.97 16.93
N THR A 200 9.92 7.76 17.80
CA THR A 200 10.31 9.13 17.45
C THR A 200 11.30 9.21 16.29
N GLU A 201 12.27 8.30 16.21
CA GLU A 201 13.20 8.21 15.07
C GLU A 201 12.46 7.84 13.78
N HIS A 202 11.45 6.96 13.87
CA HIS A 202 10.59 6.63 12.75
C HIS A 202 9.79 7.83 12.24
N TYR A 203 9.11 8.55 13.14
CA TYR A 203 8.25 9.69 12.80
C TYR A 203 9.04 10.91 12.32
N SER A 204 10.23 11.13 12.87
CA SER A 204 11.17 12.17 12.41
C SER A 204 11.97 11.75 11.17
N GLY A 205 11.84 10.50 10.74
CA GLY A 205 12.50 9.99 9.55
C GLY A 205 12.05 10.72 8.29
N LYS A 206 13.00 11.02 7.38
CA LYS A 206 12.74 11.72 6.12
C LYS A 206 11.59 11.10 5.32
N ILE A 207 11.56 9.76 5.22
CA ILE A 207 10.51 9.04 4.48
C ILE A 207 9.12 9.33 5.08
N HIS A 208 8.99 9.30 6.41
CA HIS A 208 7.73 9.53 7.10
C HIS A 208 7.24 10.97 6.87
N VAL A 209 8.11 11.94 7.14
CA VAL A 209 7.83 13.37 6.96
C VAL A 209 7.51 13.70 5.50
N SER A 210 8.21 13.10 4.54
CA SER A 210 7.97 13.32 3.11
C SER A 210 6.59 12.81 2.67
N TYR A 211 6.18 11.62 3.09
CA TYR A 211 4.84 11.12 2.79
C TYR A 211 3.74 11.90 3.50
N GLN A 212 3.97 12.37 4.73
CA GLN A 212 3.05 13.25 5.44
C GLN A 212 2.83 14.55 4.64
N LYS A 213 3.93 15.21 4.25
CA LYS A 213 3.87 16.40 3.38
C LYS A 213 3.14 16.13 2.07
N LEU A 214 3.38 14.99 1.42
CA LEU A 214 2.68 14.63 0.17
C LEU A 214 1.16 14.43 0.37
N ARG A 215 0.73 13.82 1.49
CA ARG A 215 -0.69 13.66 1.82
C ARG A 215 -1.35 15.00 2.15
N ASP A 216 -0.67 15.89 2.85
CA ASP A 216 -1.19 17.22 3.16
C ASP A 216 -1.27 18.08 1.90
N MET A 217 -0.22 18.05 1.07
CA MET A 217 -0.23 18.71 -0.24
C MET A 217 -1.34 18.20 -1.15
N SER A 218 -1.59 16.88 -1.19
CA SER A 218 -2.67 16.35 -2.04
C SER A 218 -4.04 16.81 -1.58
N LYS A 219 -4.28 16.98 -0.28
CA LYS A 219 -5.52 17.55 0.26
C LYS A 219 -5.67 19.02 -0.13
N LEU A 220 -4.65 19.85 0.15
CA LEU A 220 -4.66 21.27 -0.16
C LEU A 220 -4.88 21.55 -1.65
N LEU A 221 -4.25 20.75 -2.52
CA LEU A 221 -4.42 20.88 -3.96
C LEU A 221 -5.79 20.42 -4.44
N ASN A 222 -6.33 19.35 -3.85
CA ASN A 222 -7.69 18.91 -4.18
C ASN A 222 -8.74 19.95 -3.77
N GLU A 223 -8.59 20.58 -2.60
CA GLU A 223 -9.47 21.66 -2.14
C GLU A 223 -9.40 22.86 -3.08
N TYR A 224 -8.18 23.30 -3.42
CA TYR A 224 -7.99 24.41 -4.35
C TYR A 224 -8.60 24.14 -5.74
N ILE A 225 -8.43 22.92 -6.27
CA ILE A 225 -9.05 22.55 -7.55
C ILE A 225 -10.57 22.51 -7.41
N LYS A 226 -11.14 22.05 -6.29
CA LYS A 226 -12.59 22.08 -6.11
C LYS A 226 -13.15 23.49 -6.13
N GLU A 227 -12.44 24.45 -5.53
CA GLU A 227 -12.86 25.85 -5.44
C GLU A 227 -12.63 26.65 -6.73
N HIS A 228 -11.60 26.33 -7.52
CA HIS A 228 -11.21 27.13 -8.68
C HIS A 228 -11.39 26.41 -10.03
N LYS A 229 -11.91 25.18 -10.05
CA LYS A 229 -12.22 24.49 -11.30
C LYS A 229 -13.46 25.13 -11.94
N PRO A 230 -13.36 25.68 -13.17
CA PRO A 230 -14.51 26.24 -13.85
C PRO A 230 -15.54 25.14 -14.14
N GLU A 231 -16.80 25.41 -13.84
CA GLU A 231 -17.93 24.46 -13.91
C GLU A 231 -18.10 23.74 -15.27
N GLY A 232 -17.48 24.25 -16.35
CA GLY A 232 -17.56 23.66 -17.70
C GLY A 232 -16.80 22.34 -17.92
N SER A 233 -15.89 21.93 -17.03
CA SER A 233 -15.06 20.72 -17.23
C SER A 233 -15.76 19.40 -16.83
N ARG A 234 -16.89 19.44 -16.10
CA ARG A 234 -17.60 18.22 -15.66
C ARG A 234 -18.35 17.49 -16.79
N ARG A 235 -18.52 18.11 -17.98
CA ARG A 235 -19.35 17.55 -19.08
C ARG A 235 -18.63 16.60 -20.05
N GLY A 236 -17.32 16.33 -19.87
CA GLY A 236 -16.52 15.68 -20.92
C GLY A 236 -16.14 14.20 -20.73
N ASN A 237 -16.18 13.65 -19.50
CA ASN A 237 -15.50 12.38 -19.23
C ASN A 237 -16.40 11.16 -18.92
N ASP A 238 -17.72 11.33 -18.86
CA ASP A 238 -18.66 10.22 -18.62
C ASP A 238 -19.14 9.50 -19.90
N ARG A 239 -18.52 9.77 -21.06
CA ARG A 239 -18.89 9.12 -22.34
C ARG A 239 -17.96 8.01 -22.83
N SER A 240 -16.93 7.63 -22.06
CA SER A 240 -15.89 6.73 -22.56
C SER A 240 -15.86 5.33 -21.93
N THR A 241 -16.73 4.98 -20.97
CA THR A 241 -16.63 3.70 -20.24
C THR A 241 -17.94 2.92 -20.12
N SER A 242 -18.83 3.05 -21.09
CA SER A 242 -19.99 2.15 -21.21
C SER A 242 -20.13 1.59 -22.63
N ARG A 243 -19.10 0.88 -23.09
CA ARG A 243 -19.22 -0.09 -24.18
C ARG A 243 -18.82 -1.46 -23.65
N SER A 244 -19.80 -2.36 -23.69
CA SER A 244 -19.67 -3.82 -23.64
C SER A 244 -19.84 -4.50 -22.29
N TYR A 245 -21.08 -4.56 -21.78
CA TYR A 245 -21.75 -5.85 -21.52
C TYR A 245 -23.24 -5.62 -21.22
N GLY A 246 -24.12 -6.02 -22.14
CA GLY A 246 -25.57 -5.96 -21.96
C GLY A 246 -26.23 -7.10 -22.76
N PRO A 247 -27.02 -7.99 -22.12
CA PRO A 247 -27.50 -9.21 -22.76
C PRO A 247 -28.65 -8.91 -23.73
N ARG A 248 -28.50 -9.33 -24.99
CA ARG A 248 -29.56 -9.23 -25.99
C ARG A 248 -30.68 -10.19 -25.64
N LYS A 249 -31.85 -9.65 -25.24
CA LYS A 249 -33.11 -10.39 -25.24
C LYS A 249 -33.58 -10.62 -26.69
N PRO A 250 -34.15 -11.79 -27.03
CA PRO A 250 -34.66 -12.05 -28.37
C PRO A 250 -36.05 -11.42 -28.51
N VAL A 251 -36.20 -10.47 -29.44
CA VAL A 251 -37.52 -9.94 -29.82
C VAL A 251 -38.09 -10.83 -30.90
N ASN A 252 -39.08 -11.62 -30.50
CA ASN A 252 -39.97 -12.37 -31.37
C ASN A 252 -40.92 -11.37 -32.03
N ARG A 253 -40.82 -11.14 -33.34
CA ARG A 253 -41.87 -10.43 -34.10
C ARG A 253 -42.04 -11.06 -35.47
N GLY A 254 -43.21 -11.67 -35.64
CA GLY A 254 -43.53 -12.56 -36.74
C GLY A 254 -43.85 -11.87 -38.06
N TYR A 255 -43.87 -12.74 -39.07
CA TYR A 255 -44.80 -12.80 -40.19
C TYR A 255 -45.00 -11.54 -41.05
N THR A 256 -44.33 -11.53 -42.20
CA THR A 256 -44.98 -11.16 -43.47
C THR A 256 -44.39 -11.99 -44.62
N ARG A 257 -45.29 -12.77 -45.24
CA ARG A 257 -45.18 -13.35 -46.58
C ARG A 257 -44.75 -12.28 -47.60
N ASN A 258 -43.89 -12.58 -48.56
CA ASN A 258 -44.33 -12.93 -49.92
C ASN A 258 -43.14 -13.09 -50.91
N SER A 259 -43.12 -14.27 -51.54
CA SER A 259 -42.61 -14.66 -52.86
C SER A 259 -41.55 -13.82 -53.61
N ARG A 260 -40.44 -14.50 -53.98
CA ARG A 260 -40.11 -14.68 -55.40
C ARG A 260 -39.14 -15.85 -55.62
N SER A 261 -39.66 -16.80 -56.39
CA SER A 261 -39.08 -18.03 -56.90
C SER A 261 -37.86 -17.79 -57.79
N ARG A 262 -36.80 -18.56 -57.56
CA ARG A 262 -35.87 -18.98 -58.62
C ARG A 262 -35.30 -20.36 -58.32
N SER A 263 -35.88 -21.32 -59.00
CA SER A 263 -35.47 -22.70 -59.15
C SER A 263 -34.09 -22.77 -59.82
N SER A 264 -33.18 -23.56 -59.26
CA SER A 264 -32.16 -24.26 -60.05
C SER A 264 -31.66 -25.48 -59.29
N SER A 265 -32.15 -26.64 -59.72
CA SER A 265 -31.66 -27.96 -59.36
C SER A 265 -30.22 -28.18 -59.84
N ARG A 266 -29.40 -28.87 -59.03
CA ARG A 266 -28.43 -29.87 -59.52
C ARG A 266 -27.72 -30.57 -58.35
N SER A 267 -28.08 -31.84 -58.19
CA SER A 267 -27.34 -32.89 -57.51
C SER A 267 -26.04 -33.20 -58.26
N HIS A 268 -24.91 -33.26 -57.56
CA HIS A 268 -23.77 -34.06 -58.03
C HIS A 268 -22.85 -34.47 -56.87
N SER A 269 -22.89 -35.76 -56.57
CA SER A 269 -21.88 -36.51 -55.83
C SER A 269 -20.67 -36.77 -56.73
N TYR A 270 -19.45 -36.48 -56.28
CA TYR A 270 -18.28 -37.27 -56.66
C TYR A 270 -17.16 -37.22 -55.59
N SER A 271 -16.68 -38.41 -55.23
CA SER A 271 -15.39 -38.66 -54.60
C SER A 271 -14.25 -38.33 -55.56
N SER A 272 -13.18 -37.67 -55.10
CA SER A 272 -11.81 -38.00 -55.52
C SER A 272 -10.73 -37.22 -54.74
N GLY A 273 -9.86 -37.97 -54.06
CA GLY A 273 -8.43 -37.92 -54.36
C GLY A 273 -7.54 -36.78 -53.82
N LYS A 274 -6.73 -37.14 -52.80
CA LYS A 274 -5.29 -36.85 -52.64
C LYS A 274 -4.78 -35.41 -52.87
N SER A 275 -4.13 -34.84 -51.84
CA SER A 275 -2.67 -34.61 -51.91
C SER A 275 -2.05 -34.22 -50.56
N ASN A 276 -1.16 -35.09 -50.11
CA ASN A 276 0.08 -34.86 -49.35
C ASN A 276 0.46 -33.41 -48.99
N ARG A 277 0.71 -33.18 -47.69
CA ARG A 277 1.95 -32.51 -47.25
C ARG A 277 2.33 -32.93 -45.83
N ARG A 278 3.22 -33.92 -45.78
CA ARG A 278 4.09 -34.19 -44.63
C ARG A 278 5.09 -33.05 -44.49
N ARG A 279 5.27 -32.52 -43.28
CA ARG A 279 6.55 -31.90 -42.90
C ARG A 279 6.87 -32.19 -41.45
N SER A 280 7.39 -33.39 -41.23
CA SER A 280 8.15 -33.76 -40.04
C SER A 280 9.58 -33.26 -40.21
N ARG A 281 10.11 -32.52 -39.24
CA ARG A 281 11.55 -32.49 -38.96
C ARG A 281 11.74 -32.50 -37.44
N SER A 282 11.89 -33.71 -36.91
CA SER A 282 12.55 -33.99 -35.65
C SER A 282 14.06 -33.90 -35.85
N ARG A 283 14.78 -33.39 -34.84
CA ARG A 283 16.00 -34.02 -34.33
C ARG A 283 16.35 -33.43 -32.95
N ASP A 284 16.06 -34.21 -31.91
CA ASP A 284 17.03 -34.83 -31.00
C ASP A 284 18.46 -34.21 -31.00
N ARG A 285 19.18 -34.03 -29.88
CA ARG A 285 19.29 -34.86 -28.66
C ARG A 285 20.37 -34.28 -27.72
N TYR A 286 20.26 -34.59 -26.42
CA TYR A 286 21.36 -34.85 -25.45
C TYR A 286 22.11 -33.63 -24.87
N SER A 287 22.58 -33.52 -23.61
CA SER A 287 22.48 -34.26 -22.32
C SER A 287 23.47 -33.64 -21.32
N ARG A 288 23.34 -34.06 -20.05
CA ARG A 288 24.26 -33.98 -18.90
C ARG A 288 24.20 -32.70 -18.06
N ARG A 289 23.59 -32.74 -16.87
CA ARG A 289 24.07 -33.34 -15.59
C ARG A 289 25.42 -32.77 -15.13
N ARG A 290 25.38 -31.96 -14.08
CA ARG A 290 25.81 -32.39 -12.75
C ARG A 290 25.10 -31.58 -11.68
#